data_AF-A0A498QC11-F1
#
_entry.id   AF-A0A498QC11-F1
#
_cell.length_a   1.000
_cell.length_b   1.000
_cell.length_c   1.000
_cell.angle_alpha   90.00
_cell.angle_beta   90.00
_cell.angle_gamma   90.00
#
_symmetry.space_group_name_H-M   'P 1'
#
loop_
_entity.id
_entity.type
_entity.pdbx_description
1 polymer ?
#
loop_
_entity_poly.entity_id
_entity_poly.type
_entity_poly.pdbx_seq_one_letter_code
_entity_poly.pdbx_strand_id
1 'polypeptide(L)' 'MIAKVTLAGIESLTAEKASILLFVDQSTTSKDKSTPVVTASSVRARLTKVSGTWLIDS' A
#
# COMPACT_ATOMS: atom_id res chain seq x y z
N MET A 1 11.13 -5.22 -9.91
CA MET A 1 10.24 -5.39 -8.74
C MET A 1 8.93 -4.71 -9.07
N ILE A 2 7.81 -5.41 -8.86
CA ILE A 2 6.46 -4.89 -9.10
C ILE A 2 5.68 -5.11 -7.81
N ALA A 3 4.97 -4.09 -7.34
CA ALA A 3 4.02 -4.20 -6.22
C ALA A 3 2.61 -3.93 -6.73
N LYS A 4 1.65 -4.74 -6.33
CA LYS A 4 0.24 -4.59 -6.71
C LYS A 4 -0.64 -4.64 -5.47
N VAL A 5 -1.50 -3.64 -5.30
CA VAL A 5 -2.56 -3.66 -4.29
C VAL A 5 -3.65 -4.62 -4.78
N THR A 6 -3.90 -5.68 -4.01
CA THR A 6 -4.93 -6.68 -4.32
C THR A 6 -6.25 -6.38 -3.62
N LEU A 7 -6.18 -5.75 -2.45
CA LEU A 7 -7.34 -5.30 -1.70
C LEU A 7 -7.00 -4.05 -0.88
N ALA A 8 -7.98 -3.18 -0.71
CA ALA A 8 -7.90 -2.02 0.17
C ALA A 8 -9.18 -1.90 0.99
N GLY A 9 -9.06 -1.57 2.28
CA GLY A 9 -10.18 -1.30 3.18
C GLY A 9 -9.95 -0.03 3.99
N ILE A 10 -11.00 0.77 4.17
CA ILE A 10 -10.94 1.97 5.02
C ILE A 10 -11.10 1.52 6.48
N GLU A 11 -10.09 1.76 7.31
CA GLU A 11 -10.17 1.54 8.76
C GLU A 11 -10.81 2.75 9.46
N SER A 12 -10.51 3.97 9.02
CA SER A 12 -11.17 5.19 9.51
C SER A 12 -11.11 6.31 8.48
N LEU A 13 -12.12 7.20 8.48
CA LEU A 13 -12.19 8.36 7.60
C LEU A 13 -12.85 9.54 8.31
N THR A 14 -12.21 10.70 8.20
CA THR A 14 -12.71 12.01 8.63
C THR A 14 -12.53 13.01 7.48
N ALA A 15 -12.92 14.27 7.68
CA ALA A 15 -12.72 15.32 6.67
C ALA A 15 -11.23 15.49 6.27
N GLU A 16 -10.31 15.34 7.23
CA GLU A 16 -8.89 15.67 7.05
C GLU A 16 -7.93 14.48 7.24
N LYS A 17 -8.39 13.35 7.78
CA LYS A 17 -7.56 12.16 8.05
C LYS A 17 -8.22 10.88 7.60
N ALA A 18 -7.43 9.93 7.11
CA ALA A 18 -7.87 8.57 6.82
C ALA A 18 -6.84 7.54 7.28
N SER A 19 -7.29 6.34 7.64
CA SER A 19 -6.43 5.16 7.79
C SER A 19 -6.95 4.06 6.89
N ILE A 20 -6.08 3.47 6.10
CA ILE A 20 -6.41 2.46 5.10
C ILE A 20 -5.52 1.23 5.32
N LEU A 21 -6.15 0.06 5.38
CA LEU A 21 -5.45 -1.22 5.36
C LEU A 21 -5.34 -1.71 3.90
N LEU A 22 -4.11 -1.88 3.43
CA LEU A 22 -3.77 -2.31 2.09
C LEU A 22 -3.19 -3.71 2.15
N PHE A 23 -3.63 -4.59 1.26
CA PHE A 23 -3.02 -5.88 1.01
C PHE A 23 -2.28 -5.80 -0.32
N VAL A 24 -0.99 -6.12 -0.29
CA VAL A 24 -0.06 -5.91 -1.41
C VAL A 24 0.65 -7.20 -1.72
N ASP A 25 0.59 -7.60 -2.98
CA ASP A 25 1.45 -8.65 -3.53
C ASP A 25 2.66 -7.99 -4.19
N GLN A 26 3.84 -8.26 -3.63
CA GLN A 26 5.11 -7.80 -4.17
C GLN A 26 5.81 -8.93 -4.89
N SER A 27 6.06 -8.74 -6.20
CA SER A 27 6.84 -9.65 -7.03
C SER A 27 8.26 -9.12 -7.23
N THR A 28 9.24 -9.90 -6.78
CA THR A 28 10.66 -9.58 -6.91
C THR A 28 11.33 -10.58 -7.84
N THR A 29 11.94 -10.08 -8.91
CA THR A 29 12.82 -10.85 -9.81
C THR A 29 14.24 -10.36 -9.57
N SER A 30 15.15 -11.28 -9.25
CA SER A 30 16.58 -10.98 -9.10
C SER A 30 17.37 -11.62 -10.24
N LYS A 31 18.57 -11.10 -10.54
CA LYS A 31 19.43 -11.71 -11.56
C LYS A 31 19.78 -13.17 -11.25
N ASP A 32 19.81 -13.53 -9.97
CA ASP A 32 20.15 -14.87 -9.49
C ASP A 32 18.94 -15.84 -9.48
N LYS A 33 17.71 -15.33 -9.60
CA LYS A 33 16.48 -16.14 -9.66
C LYS A 33 15.59 -15.70 -10.81
N SER A 34 15.57 -16.52 -11.86
CA SER A 34 14.76 -16.30 -13.06
C SER A 34 13.25 -16.41 -12.81
N THR A 35 12.82 -17.14 -11.78
CA THR A 35 11.42 -17.21 -11.35
C THR A 35 11.09 -16.07 -10.38
N PRO A 36 10.07 -15.23 -10.67
CA PRO A 36 9.65 -14.18 -9.75
C PRO A 36 9.15 -14.77 -8.43
N VAL A 37 9.59 -14.21 -7.31
CA VAL A 37 9.08 -14.57 -5.98
C VAL A 37 8.01 -13.56 -5.58
N VAL A 38 6.81 -14.06 -5.25
CA VAL A 38 5.72 -13.25 -4.74
C VAL A 38 5.73 -13.27 -3.21
N THR A 39 5.62 -12.09 -2.60
CA THR A 39 5.49 -11.90 -1.17
C THR A 39 4.22 -11.09 -0.90
N ALA A 40 3.29 -11.67 -0.15
CA ALA A 40 2.12 -10.97 0.33
C ALA A 40 2.47 -10.16 1.58
N SER A 41 1.97 -8.93 1.68
CA SER A 41 2.19 -8.04 2.82
C SER A 41 0.95 -7.19 3.09
N SER A 42 0.73 -6.84 4.36
CA SER A 42 -0.29 -5.88 4.76
C SER A 42 0.37 -4.58 5.22
N VAL A 43 -0.14 -3.45 4.72
CA VAL A 43 0.37 -2.11 5.01
C VAL A 43 -0.79 -1.27 5.53
N ARG A 44 -0.62 -0.65 6.69
CA ARG A 44 -1.52 0.38 7.18
C ARG A 44 -0.98 1.73 6.76
N ALA A 45 -1.66 2.40 5.84
CA ALA A 45 -1.32 3.75 5.41
C ALA A 45 -2.20 4.76 6.14
N ARG A 46 -1.58 5.77 6.74
CA ARG A 46 -2.29 6.94 7.26
C ARG A 46 -2.17 8.09 6.28
N LEU A 47 -3.30 8.71 5.99
CA LEU A 47 -3.39 9.84 5.07
C LEU A 47 -3.83 11.09 5.82
N THR A 48 -3.22 12.22 5.45
CA THR A 48 -3.66 13.56 5.84
C THR A 48 -4.03 14.35 4.60
N LYS A 49 -5.17 15.04 4.63
CA LYS A 49 -5.61 15.91 3.55
C LYS A 49 -4.94 17.27 3.70
N VAL A 50 -4.20 17.70 2.69
CA VAL A 50 -3.53 19.00 2.63
C VAL A 50 -3.94 19.67 1.34
N SER A 51 -4.59 20.84 1.46
CA SER A 51 -5.10 21.62 0.32
C SER A 51 -5.92 20.78 -0.67
N GLY A 52 -6.80 19.91 -0.16
CA GLY A 52 -7.65 19.06 -0.98
C GLY A 52 -7.03 17.71 -1.40
N THR A 53 -5.73 17.51 -1.19
CA THR A 53 -4.99 16.31 -1.63
C THR A 53 -4.64 15.41 -0.46
N TRP A 54 -4.86 14.10 -0.60
CA TRP A 54 -4.45 13.12 0.40
C TRP A 54 -2.96 12.79 0.25
N LEU A 55 -2.19 13.01 1.32
CA LEU A 55 -0.77 12.69 1.41
C LEU A 55 -0.54 11.58 2.42
N ILE A 56 0.41 10.69 2.15
CA ILE A 56 0.83 9.65 3.11
C ILE A 56 1.61 10.33 4.24
N ASP A 57 1.13 10.14 5.46
CA ASP A 57 1.76 10.62 6.69
C ASP A 57 2.66 9.54 7.31
N SER A 58 2.19 8.29 7.30
CA SER A 58 2.95 7.11 7.79
C SER A 58 2.45 5.81 7.20
#